data_AF-A0A853JRM0-F1
#
_entry.id   AF-A0A853JRM0-F1
#
_cell.length_a   1.000
_cell.length_b   1.000
_cell.length_c   1.000
_cell.angle_alpha   90.00
_cell.angle_beta   90.00
_cell.angle_gamma   90.00
#
_symmetry.space_group_name_H-M   'P 1'
#
loop_
_entity.id
_entity.type
_entity.pdbx_description
1 polymer ?
#
loop_
_entity_poly.entity_id
_entity_poly.type
_entity_poly.pdbx_seq_one_letter_code
_entity_poly.pdbx_strand_id
1 'polypeptide(L)'
;MDYYYDYYDFGDSFYNYDALGAFIGIIIVICLCIMIFACIFAIIAYIFKGISLYTLAKKRNLRYPWIAWIPMANRYLLGALINDQVSIGSLHIPYAAIILPLLSGVSTLLSNTVTLIPFVGWIFLFVAGILIAIYEYSAYYWLYRIYNPKNATLYLVLSIIFPVTIPFFWFSLRDKAPDYTDIPITRPCAQNPRAVLSFCFGILSMLSSFAGSGLWVGVCAVIFGILSYQELKRENAPALFAILGIIFGALGIIMIFLLPVIGLAVFQGHSLINRITNSLYTNSTRYPFL
;
A
#
# COMPACT_ATOMS: atom_id res chain seq x y z
N MET A 1 48.28 48.45 -27.90
CA MET A 1 47.38 47.85 -26.90
C MET A 1 46.70 46.70 -27.59
N ASP A 2 47.32 45.53 -27.51
CA ASP A 2 46.82 44.34 -28.18
C ASP A 2 45.73 43.72 -27.30
N TYR A 3 44.49 43.88 -27.75
CA TYR A 3 43.35 43.16 -27.19
C TYR A 3 43.47 41.70 -27.62
N TYR A 4 44.17 40.90 -26.81
CA TYR A 4 44.12 39.45 -26.88
C TYR A 4 42.72 39.02 -26.45
N TYR A 5 41.85 38.74 -27.42
CA TYR A 5 40.58 38.06 -27.15
C TYR A 5 40.91 36.66 -26.66
N ASP A 6 40.79 36.47 -25.35
CA ASP A 6 40.83 35.16 -24.73
C ASP A 6 39.57 34.43 -25.18
N TYR A 7 39.72 33.65 -26.26
CA TYR A 7 38.72 32.72 -26.75
C TYR A 7 38.70 31.53 -25.79
N TYR A 8 38.30 31.77 -24.54
CA TYR A 8 37.92 30.71 -23.63
C TYR A 8 36.70 30.00 -24.23
N ASP A 9 37.00 28.97 -25.00
CA ASP A 9 36.54 27.63 -24.66
C ASP A 9 35.02 27.46 -24.50
N PHE A 10 34.29 27.97 -25.49
CA PHE A 10 32.89 27.59 -25.72
C PHE A 10 32.78 26.15 -26.29
N GLY A 11 33.91 25.58 -26.74
CA GLY A 11 34.00 24.24 -27.30
C GLY A 11 33.97 23.14 -26.24
N ASP A 12 34.82 23.20 -25.20
CA ASP A 12 34.95 22.09 -24.23
C ASP A 12 33.75 22.00 -23.29
N SER A 13 33.02 23.10 -23.09
CA SER A 13 31.75 23.08 -22.36
C SER A 13 30.67 22.34 -23.17
N PHE A 14 30.54 22.57 -24.48
CA PHE A 14 29.57 21.88 -25.34
C PHE A 14 29.85 20.36 -25.44
N TYR A 15 31.13 19.97 -25.60
CA TYR A 15 31.52 18.54 -25.63
C TYR A 15 31.28 17.80 -24.31
N ASN A 16 31.43 18.49 -23.16
CA ASN A 16 31.15 17.88 -21.86
C ASN A 16 29.66 17.62 -21.63
N TYR A 17 28.75 18.47 -22.12
CA TYR A 17 27.30 18.23 -22.02
C TYR A 17 26.82 17.12 -22.94
N ASP A 18 27.44 16.94 -24.12
CA ASP A 18 27.09 15.87 -25.05
C ASP A 18 27.57 14.49 -24.58
N ALA A 19 28.80 14.40 -24.05
CA ALA A 19 29.33 13.14 -23.50
C ALA A 19 28.63 12.74 -22.18
N LEU A 20 28.40 13.70 -21.28
CA LEU A 20 27.67 13.48 -20.03
C LEU A 20 26.17 13.20 -20.29
N GLY A 21 25.58 13.85 -21.30
CA GLY A 21 24.22 13.58 -21.77
C GLY A 21 24.06 12.18 -22.36
N ALA A 22 25.01 11.73 -23.19
CA ALA A 22 25.04 10.37 -23.73
C ALA A 22 25.22 9.33 -22.60
N PHE A 23 26.09 9.59 -21.63
CA PHE A 23 26.30 8.72 -20.46
C PHE A 23 25.04 8.60 -19.59
N ILE A 24 24.38 9.72 -19.29
CA ILE A 24 23.10 9.73 -18.56
C ILE A 24 22.02 8.99 -19.36
N GLY A 25 21.96 9.19 -20.68
CA GLY A 25 21.02 8.49 -21.55
C GLY A 25 21.20 6.97 -21.50
N ILE A 26 22.43 6.47 -21.56
CA ILE A 26 22.75 5.04 -21.44
C ILE A 26 22.34 4.51 -20.06
N ILE A 27 22.63 5.25 -18.97
CA ILE A 27 22.20 4.87 -17.62
C ILE A 27 20.68 4.79 -17.51
N ILE A 28 19.95 5.75 -18.06
CA ILE A 28 18.48 5.75 -18.05
C ILE A 28 17.94 4.52 -18.80
N VAL A 29 18.49 4.19 -19.98
CA VAL A 29 18.07 3.01 -20.74
C VAL A 29 18.36 1.72 -19.97
N ILE A 30 19.53 1.58 -19.35
CA ILE A 30 19.87 0.42 -18.52
C ILE A 30 18.91 0.32 -17.32
N CYS A 31 18.66 1.44 -16.62
CA CYS A 31 17.71 1.50 -15.51
C CYS A 31 16.30 1.10 -15.95
N LEU A 32 15.83 1.56 -17.12
CA LEU A 32 14.53 1.18 -17.68
C LEU A 32 14.47 -0.32 -18.02
N CYS A 33 15.51 -0.89 -18.63
CA CYS A 33 15.59 -2.31 -18.90
C CYS A 33 15.54 -3.15 -17.60
N ILE A 34 16.29 -2.74 -16.57
CA ILE A 34 16.25 -3.38 -15.24
C ILE A 34 14.85 -3.27 -14.64
N MET A 35 14.21 -2.10 -14.75
CA MET A 35 12.85 -1.90 -14.26
C MET A 35 11.84 -2.81 -14.96
N ILE A 36 11.91 -2.95 -16.29
CA ILE A 36 11.04 -3.83 -17.07
C ILE A 36 11.22 -5.29 -16.63
N PHE A 37 12.47 -5.74 -16.49
CA PHE A 37 12.77 -7.09 -16.02
C PHE A 37 12.23 -7.32 -14.60
N ALA A 38 12.43 -6.34 -13.70
CA ALA A 38 11.89 -6.39 -12.35
C ALA A 38 10.35 -6.41 -12.32
N CYS A 39 9.68 -5.66 -13.21
CA CYS A 39 8.22 -5.69 -13.36
C CYS A 39 7.71 -7.06 -13.82
N ILE A 40 8.35 -7.66 -14.84
CA ILE A 40 7.99 -9.01 -15.32
C ILE A 40 8.15 -10.02 -14.19
N PHE A 41 9.28 -9.97 -13.49
CA PHE A 41 9.55 -10.85 -12.37
C PHE A 41 8.54 -10.64 -11.22
N ALA A 42 8.19 -9.40 -10.90
CA ALA A 42 7.19 -9.08 -9.88
C ALA A 42 5.79 -9.61 -10.24
N ILE A 43 5.39 -9.57 -11.51
CA ILE A 43 4.13 -10.14 -11.98
C ILE A 43 4.12 -11.66 -11.80
N ILE A 44 5.22 -12.34 -12.15
CA ILE A 44 5.35 -13.79 -11.96
C ILE A 44 5.25 -14.12 -10.46
N ALA A 45 6.02 -13.42 -9.61
CA ALA A 45 5.97 -13.57 -8.16
C ALA A 45 4.55 -13.36 -7.60
N TYR A 46 3.81 -12.38 -8.12
CA TYR A 46 2.44 -12.11 -7.75
C TYR A 46 1.50 -13.27 -8.09
N ILE A 47 1.62 -13.83 -9.30
CA ILE A 47 0.82 -14.98 -9.74
C ILE A 47 1.09 -16.20 -8.85
N PHE A 48 2.36 -16.48 -8.54
CA PHE A 48 2.73 -17.60 -7.66
C PHE A 48 2.13 -17.46 -6.27
N LYS A 49 2.20 -16.25 -5.68
CA LYS A 49 1.59 -15.92 -4.38
C LYS A 49 0.06 -16.07 -4.41
N GLY A 50 -0.60 -15.64 -5.49
CA GLY A 50 -2.04 -15.76 -5.66
C GLY A 50 -2.49 -17.23 -5.70
N ILE A 51 -1.83 -18.04 -6.52
CA ILE A 51 -2.14 -19.48 -6.67
C ILE A 51 -1.90 -20.23 -5.36
N SER A 52 -0.80 -19.94 -4.65
CA SER A 52 -0.46 -20.62 -3.40
C SER A 52 -1.53 -20.40 -2.33
N LEU A 53 -1.90 -19.14 -2.10
CA LEU A 53 -2.94 -18.79 -1.13
C LEU A 53 -4.31 -19.34 -1.52
N TYR A 54 -4.65 -19.27 -2.80
CA TYR A 54 -5.92 -19.78 -3.31
C TYR A 54 -6.06 -21.29 -3.07
N THR A 55 -4.99 -22.04 -3.31
CA THR A 55 -4.96 -23.50 -3.10
C THR A 55 -5.08 -23.85 -1.61
N LEU A 56 -4.34 -23.14 -0.74
CA LEU A 56 -4.44 -23.30 0.72
C LEU A 56 -5.84 -22.99 1.24
N ALA A 57 -6.44 -21.90 0.76
CA ALA A 57 -7.79 -21.49 1.15
C ALA A 57 -8.87 -22.49 0.72
N LYS A 58 -8.74 -23.09 -0.47
CA LYS A 58 -9.61 -24.18 -0.92
C LYS A 58 -9.51 -25.41 -0.04
N LYS A 59 -8.28 -25.85 0.29
CA LYS A 59 -8.05 -26.99 1.19
C LYS A 59 -8.62 -26.76 2.59
N ARG A 60 -8.64 -25.51 3.05
CA ARG A 60 -9.20 -25.06 4.34
C ARG A 60 -10.71 -24.78 4.31
N ASN A 61 -11.38 -25.05 3.18
CA ASN A 61 -12.82 -24.81 2.97
C ASN A 61 -13.27 -23.39 3.35
N LEU A 62 -12.46 -22.38 3.01
CA LEU A 62 -12.79 -20.99 3.24
C LEU A 62 -13.84 -20.52 2.22
N ARG A 63 -14.83 -19.75 2.67
CA ARG A 63 -15.99 -19.32 1.85
C ARG A 63 -15.62 -18.53 0.58
N TYR A 64 -14.54 -17.75 0.61
CA TYR A 64 -14.10 -16.91 -0.53
C TYR A 64 -12.60 -17.05 -0.84
N PRO A 65 -12.15 -18.14 -1.48
CA PRO A 65 -10.73 -18.37 -1.78
C PRO A 65 -10.17 -17.39 -2.81
N TRP A 66 -11.01 -16.88 -3.71
CA TRP A 66 -10.62 -15.99 -4.82
C TRP A 66 -10.06 -14.63 -4.35
N ILE A 67 -10.31 -14.24 -3.10
CA ILE A 67 -9.79 -13.02 -2.48
C ILE A 67 -8.24 -13.04 -2.40
N ALA A 68 -7.61 -14.21 -2.53
CA ALA A 68 -6.15 -14.37 -2.66
C ALA A 68 -5.52 -13.50 -3.76
N TRP A 69 -6.28 -13.18 -4.81
CA TRP A 69 -5.83 -12.42 -5.97
C TRP A 69 -5.99 -10.92 -5.83
N ILE A 70 -6.61 -10.42 -4.75
CA ILE A 70 -6.74 -8.98 -4.51
C ILE A 70 -5.63 -8.55 -3.54
N PRO A 71 -4.81 -7.54 -3.88
CA PRO A 71 -3.85 -6.95 -2.94
C PRO A 71 -4.58 -6.48 -1.68
N MET A 72 -3.93 -6.51 -0.51
CA MET A 72 -4.58 -6.27 0.79
C MET A 72 -5.48 -7.39 1.28
N ALA A 73 -6.39 -7.85 0.43
CA ALA A 73 -7.36 -8.86 0.78
C ALA A 73 -6.71 -10.25 0.93
N ASN A 74 -5.60 -10.48 0.21
CA ASN A 74 -4.71 -11.62 0.43
C ASN A 74 -4.13 -11.67 1.86
N ARG A 75 -3.97 -10.53 2.56
CA ARG A 75 -3.55 -10.48 3.98
C ARG A 75 -4.64 -10.99 4.92
N TYR A 76 -5.90 -10.72 4.59
CA TYR A 76 -7.04 -11.22 5.37
C TYR A 76 -7.10 -12.74 5.27
N LEU A 77 -6.92 -13.25 4.04
CA LEU A 77 -6.86 -14.67 3.79
C LEU A 77 -5.69 -15.33 4.51
N LEU A 78 -4.51 -14.69 4.52
CA LEU A 78 -3.36 -15.14 5.31
C LEU A 78 -3.69 -15.25 6.80
N GLY A 79 -4.31 -14.22 7.39
CA GLY A 79 -4.75 -14.24 8.79
C GLY A 79 -5.75 -15.35 9.11
N ALA A 80 -6.71 -15.59 8.20
CA ALA A 80 -7.65 -16.70 8.31
C ALA A 80 -6.95 -18.06 8.19
N LEU A 81 -5.87 -18.16 7.40
CA LEU A 81 -5.05 -19.37 7.27
C LEU A 81 -4.14 -19.62 8.49
N ILE A 82 -3.85 -18.61 9.31
CA ILE A 82 -3.12 -18.79 10.58
C ILE A 82 -4.06 -18.89 11.80
N ASN A 83 -5.37 -19.01 11.57
CA ASN A 83 -6.40 -19.13 12.60
C ASN A 83 -6.42 -17.93 13.59
N ASP A 84 -6.18 -16.73 13.06
CA ASP A 84 -6.17 -15.46 13.80
C ASP A 84 -5.12 -15.33 14.91
N GLN A 85 -4.15 -16.25 15.01
CA GLN A 85 -3.13 -16.23 16.06
C GLN A 85 -1.77 -15.78 15.56
N VAL A 86 -1.23 -14.74 16.21
CA VAL A 86 0.18 -14.38 16.13
C VAL A 86 0.68 -14.15 17.55
N SER A 87 1.56 -15.02 18.03
CA SER A 87 2.31 -14.77 19.27
C SER A 87 3.67 -14.15 18.97
N ILE A 88 3.98 -13.04 19.62
CA ILE A 88 5.31 -12.42 19.61
C ILE A 88 5.85 -12.52 21.04
N GLY A 89 6.76 -13.46 21.28
CA GLY A 89 7.25 -13.73 22.64
C GLY A 89 6.12 -14.18 23.57
N SER A 90 5.88 -13.42 24.65
CA SER A 90 4.78 -13.65 25.61
C SER A 90 3.47 -12.95 25.22
N LEU A 91 3.48 -12.06 24.21
CA LEU A 91 2.29 -11.32 23.78
C LEU A 91 1.49 -12.16 22.78
N HIS A 92 0.27 -12.53 23.16
CA HIS A 92 -0.67 -13.24 22.31
C HIS A 92 -1.62 -12.22 21.66
N ILE A 93 -1.54 -12.06 20.33
CA ILE A 93 -2.39 -11.14 19.58
C ILE A 93 -3.45 -11.94 18.83
N PRO A 94 -4.69 -12.02 19.34
CA PRO A 94 -5.82 -12.51 18.57
C PRO A 94 -6.15 -11.52 17.43
N TYR A 95 -6.88 -11.98 16.41
CA TYR A 95 -7.40 -11.20 15.26
C TYR A 95 -6.41 -10.88 14.12
N ALA A 96 -5.46 -11.77 13.86
CA ALA A 96 -4.51 -11.56 12.76
C ALA A 96 -5.19 -11.31 11.39
N ALA A 97 -6.37 -11.90 11.10
CA ALA A 97 -7.09 -11.62 9.85
C ALA A 97 -7.59 -10.18 9.72
N ILE A 98 -7.87 -9.48 10.83
CA ILE A 98 -8.29 -8.08 10.79
C ILE A 98 -7.06 -7.16 10.83
N ILE A 99 -6.09 -7.48 11.68
CA ILE A 99 -4.92 -6.63 11.90
C ILE A 99 -4.00 -6.62 10.68
N LEU A 100 -3.76 -7.77 10.02
CA LEU A 100 -2.83 -7.83 8.88
C LEU A 100 -3.25 -6.92 7.71
N PRO A 101 -4.51 -6.95 7.22
CA PRO A 101 -4.95 -6.01 6.19
C PRO A 101 -5.00 -4.57 6.69
N LEU A 102 -5.44 -4.34 7.93
CA LEU A 102 -5.57 -2.98 8.47
C LEU A 102 -4.20 -2.29 8.56
N LEU A 103 -3.17 -3.02 8.96
CA LEU A 103 -1.81 -2.53 9.08
C LEU A 103 -1.25 -2.03 7.74
N SER A 104 -1.49 -2.79 6.66
CA SER A 104 -1.12 -2.36 5.31
C SER A 104 -1.88 -1.12 4.84
N GLY A 105 -3.05 -0.84 5.41
CA GLY A 105 -3.82 0.35 5.05
C GLY A 105 -3.36 1.57 5.83
N VAL A 106 -3.03 1.36 7.11
CA VAL A 106 -2.40 2.38 7.96
C VAL A 106 -1.04 2.76 7.40
N SER A 107 -0.24 1.82 6.88
CA SER A 107 1.02 2.17 6.23
C SER A 107 0.82 3.06 5.00
N THR A 108 -0.20 2.80 4.17
CA THR A 108 -0.50 3.67 3.02
C THR A 108 -0.90 5.09 3.44
N LEU A 109 -1.57 5.24 4.59
CA LEU A 109 -1.84 6.56 5.15
C LEU A 109 -0.57 7.27 5.60
N LEU A 110 0.21 6.59 6.45
CA LEU A 110 1.38 7.17 7.11
C LEU A 110 2.43 7.64 6.09
N SER A 111 2.68 6.87 5.04
CA SER A 111 3.70 7.23 4.03
C SER A 111 3.40 8.55 3.30
N ASN A 112 2.14 8.99 3.21
CA ASN A 112 1.76 10.17 2.43
C ASN A 112 1.47 11.41 3.28
N THR A 113 1.04 11.26 4.53
CA THR A 113 0.79 12.41 5.42
C THR A 113 2.08 12.99 6.00
N VAL A 114 3.12 12.17 6.11
CA VAL A 114 4.33 12.51 6.85
C VAL A 114 5.43 13.13 5.96
N THR A 115 5.27 13.11 4.64
CA THR A 115 6.13 13.86 3.70
C THR A 115 6.01 15.38 3.86
N LEU A 116 4.98 15.87 4.58
CA LEU A 116 4.77 17.28 4.89
C LEU A 116 5.67 17.82 6.02
N ILE A 117 6.20 16.95 6.89
CA ILE A 117 7.09 17.34 8.01
C ILE A 117 8.46 16.68 7.82
N PRO A 118 9.45 17.38 7.24
CA PRO A 118 10.77 16.80 6.98
C PRO A 118 11.50 16.40 8.28
N PHE A 119 12.35 15.37 8.18
CA PHE A 119 13.17 14.74 9.24
C PHE A 119 12.43 14.03 10.38
N VAL A 120 11.60 14.71 11.17
CA VAL A 120 10.89 14.09 12.31
C VAL A 120 9.92 13.01 11.83
N GLY A 121 9.25 13.30 10.71
CA GLY A 121 8.36 12.38 10.05
C GLY A 121 9.04 11.08 9.60
N TRP A 122 10.23 11.20 9.00
CA TRP A 122 10.97 10.06 8.46
C TRP A 122 11.44 9.09 9.55
N ILE A 123 11.89 9.62 10.70
CA ILE A 123 12.27 8.79 11.85
C ILE A 123 11.07 8.03 12.39
N PHE A 124 9.93 8.72 12.57
CA PHE A 124 8.70 8.08 13.01
C PHE A 124 8.22 7.00 12.03
N LEU A 125 8.26 7.27 10.73
CA LEU A 125 7.92 6.28 9.70
C LEU A 125 8.88 5.09 9.69
N PHE A 126 10.17 5.32 9.92
CA PHE A 126 11.15 4.24 9.96
C PHE A 126 10.87 3.31 11.15
N VAL A 127 10.62 3.87 12.34
CA VAL A 127 10.25 3.09 13.52
C VAL A 127 8.92 2.35 13.32
N ALA A 128 7.89 3.04 12.83
CA ALA A 128 6.59 2.43 12.53
C ALA A 128 6.72 1.32 11.47
N GLY A 129 7.50 1.54 10.42
CA GLY A 129 7.76 0.56 9.37
C GLY A 129 8.45 -0.70 9.89
N ILE A 130 9.42 -0.55 10.80
CA ILE A 130 10.07 -1.68 11.45
C ILE A 130 9.06 -2.48 12.30
N LEU A 131 8.25 -1.81 13.12
CA LEU A 131 7.22 -2.48 13.94
C LEU A 131 6.21 -3.24 13.08
N ILE A 132 5.79 -2.62 11.97
CA ILE A 132 4.89 -3.25 10.98
C ILE A 132 5.54 -4.48 10.37
N ALA A 133 6.81 -4.38 9.95
CA ALA A 133 7.55 -5.49 9.37
C ALA A 133 7.69 -6.65 10.36
N ILE A 134 8.03 -6.38 11.63
CA ILE A 134 8.12 -7.41 12.68
C ILE A 134 6.78 -8.17 12.80
N TYR A 135 5.65 -7.46 12.77
CA TYR A 135 4.34 -8.09 12.82
C TYR A 135 4.04 -8.91 11.56
N GLU A 136 4.32 -8.39 10.36
CA GLU A 136 4.12 -9.16 9.11
C GLU A 136 4.99 -10.42 9.05
N TYR A 137 6.26 -10.33 9.40
CA TYR A 137 7.17 -11.47 9.40
C TYR A 137 6.82 -12.49 10.47
N SER A 138 6.30 -12.08 11.63
CA SER A 138 5.78 -13.02 12.63
C SER A 138 4.52 -13.75 12.13
N ALA A 139 3.65 -13.11 11.35
CA ALA A 139 2.55 -13.81 10.68
C ALA A 139 3.05 -14.82 9.63
N TYR A 140 4.11 -14.50 8.88
CA TYR A 140 4.72 -15.46 7.96
C TYR A 140 5.36 -16.64 8.70
N TYR A 141 6.02 -16.38 9.83
CA TYR A 141 6.56 -17.43 10.70
C TYR A 141 5.47 -18.41 11.11
N TRP A 142 4.33 -17.88 11.56
CA TRP A 142 3.19 -18.66 11.98
C TRP A 142 2.61 -19.51 10.84
N LEU A 143 2.51 -18.93 9.64
CA LEU A 143 2.15 -19.71 8.44
C LEU A 143 3.15 -20.85 8.19
N TYR A 144 4.45 -20.57 8.23
CA TYR A 144 5.49 -21.57 7.97
C TYR A 144 5.51 -22.66 9.03
N ARG A 145 5.23 -22.31 10.29
CA ARG A 145 5.09 -23.25 11.41
C ARG A 145 3.93 -24.21 11.22
N ILE A 146 2.75 -23.71 10.83
CA ILE A 146 1.54 -24.52 10.62
C ILE A 146 1.75 -25.55 9.50
N TYR A 147 2.34 -25.14 8.39
CA TYR A 147 2.45 -26.02 7.22
C TYR A 147 3.78 -26.79 7.15
N ASN A 148 4.83 -26.33 7.83
CA ASN A 148 6.16 -26.95 7.81
C ASN A 148 7.01 -26.65 9.06
N PRO A 149 6.68 -27.22 10.23
CA PRO A 149 7.33 -26.85 11.50
C PRO A 149 8.85 -27.08 11.51
N LYS A 150 9.35 -28.13 10.82
CA LYS A 150 10.78 -28.49 10.77
C LYS A 150 11.67 -27.40 10.19
N ASN A 151 11.21 -26.70 9.15
CA ASN A 151 12.04 -25.72 8.40
C ASN A 151 11.51 -24.29 8.53
N ALA A 152 10.58 -24.02 9.45
CA ALA A 152 9.88 -22.74 9.52
C ALA A 152 10.83 -21.55 9.75
N THR A 153 11.81 -21.70 10.64
CA THR A 153 12.81 -20.66 10.93
C THR A 153 13.68 -20.36 9.71
N LEU A 154 14.09 -21.39 8.97
CA LEU A 154 14.89 -21.22 7.75
C LEU A 154 14.12 -20.43 6.70
N TYR A 155 12.84 -20.76 6.48
CA TYR A 155 12.00 -20.05 5.53
C TYR A 155 11.77 -18.59 5.94
N LEU A 156 11.66 -18.31 7.24
CA LEU A 156 11.56 -16.95 7.75
C LEU A 156 12.85 -16.16 7.51
N VAL A 157 13.99 -16.68 7.97
CA VAL A 157 15.28 -15.98 7.84
C VAL A 157 15.58 -15.71 6.38
N LEU A 158 15.31 -16.70 5.51
CA LEU A 158 15.52 -16.55 4.08
C LEU A 158 14.57 -15.53 3.45
N SER A 159 13.32 -15.43 3.94
CA SER A 159 12.36 -14.39 3.51
C SER A 159 12.76 -12.98 3.96
N ILE A 160 13.45 -12.84 5.11
CA ILE A 160 13.95 -11.54 5.59
C ILE A 160 15.13 -11.07 4.73
N ILE A 161 16.07 -11.96 4.43
CA ILE A 161 17.27 -11.64 3.63
C ILE A 161 16.89 -11.44 2.16
N PHE A 162 16.03 -12.31 1.63
CA PHE A 162 15.60 -12.30 0.24
C PHE A 162 14.07 -12.31 0.14
N PRO A 163 13.40 -11.13 0.16
CA PRO A 163 11.94 -11.03 0.05
C PRO A 163 11.36 -11.69 -1.21
N VAL A 164 12.19 -11.81 -2.25
CA VAL A 164 11.90 -12.51 -3.49
C VAL A 164 11.50 -13.98 -3.27
N THR A 165 11.95 -14.64 -2.21
CA THR A 165 11.66 -16.06 -1.97
C THR A 165 10.29 -16.31 -1.35
N ILE A 166 9.62 -15.29 -0.81
CA ILE A 166 8.30 -15.38 -0.16
C ILE A 166 7.25 -16.10 -1.04
N PRO A 167 6.99 -15.68 -2.29
CA PRO A 167 6.01 -16.35 -3.15
C PRO A 167 6.36 -17.82 -3.42
N PHE A 168 7.65 -18.14 -3.54
CA PHE A 168 8.12 -19.50 -3.79
C PHE A 168 7.92 -20.41 -2.57
N PHE A 169 8.20 -19.92 -1.35
CA PHE A 169 7.93 -20.69 -0.14
C PHE A 169 6.44 -20.94 0.02
N TRP A 170 5.60 -19.91 -0.18
CA TRP A 170 4.16 -20.08 -0.08
C TRP A 170 3.64 -21.12 -1.08
N PHE A 171 4.18 -21.10 -2.30
CA PHE A 171 3.87 -22.10 -3.30
C PHE A 171 4.29 -23.51 -2.88
N SER A 172 5.47 -23.69 -2.27
CA SER A 172 5.93 -24.97 -1.73
C SER A 172 5.03 -25.49 -0.60
N LEU A 173 4.38 -24.61 0.16
CA LEU A 173 3.48 -25.00 1.24
C LEU A 173 2.11 -25.48 0.76
N ARG A 174 1.72 -25.20 -0.48
CA ARG A 174 0.37 -25.50 -1.01
C ARG A 174 -0.02 -26.98 -0.88
N ASP A 175 0.97 -27.87 -0.89
CA ASP A 175 0.78 -29.32 -0.92
C ASP A 175 0.72 -29.93 0.49
N LYS A 176 1.11 -29.17 1.52
CA LYS A 176 1.19 -29.65 2.91
C LYS A 176 -0.14 -29.51 3.66
N ALA A 177 -0.41 -30.44 4.57
CA ALA A 177 -1.53 -30.35 5.50
C ALA A 177 -1.17 -29.43 6.69
N PRO A 178 -2.15 -28.72 7.27
CA PRO A 178 -1.90 -27.86 8.44
C PRO A 178 -1.71 -28.71 9.71
N ASP A 179 -0.69 -28.38 10.48
CA ASP A 179 -0.39 -28.95 11.79
C ASP A 179 -0.65 -27.91 12.89
N TYR A 180 -1.44 -28.29 13.91
CA TYR A 180 -1.87 -27.39 14.99
C TYR A 180 -1.50 -27.91 16.38
N THR A 181 -0.67 -28.95 16.51
CA THR A 181 -0.38 -29.60 17.80
C THR A 181 0.03 -28.61 18.90
N ASP A 182 0.75 -27.55 18.52
CA ASP A 182 1.33 -26.60 19.47
C ASP A 182 0.60 -25.23 19.46
N ILE A 183 -0.57 -25.15 18.82
CA ILE A 183 -1.27 -23.88 18.59
C ILE A 183 -2.52 -23.83 19.47
N PRO A 184 -2.59 -22.94 20.47
CA PRO A 184 -3.79 -22.76 21.27
C PRO A 184 -4.93 -22.26 20.36
N ILE A 185 -5.98 -23.07 20.23
CA ILE A 185 -7.19 -22.72 19.47
C ILE A 185 -8.01 -21.76 20.33
N THR A 186 -7.88 -20.45 20.13
CA THR A 186 -8.80 -19.49 20.75
C THR A 186 -10.04 -19.31 19.89
N ARG A 187 -11.19 -19.05 20.51
CA ARG A 187 -12.44 -18.77 19.78
C ARG A 187 -12.32 -17.41 19.07
N PRO A 188 -12.85 -17.26 17.85
CA PRO A 188 -12.92 -15.96 17.20
C PRO A 188 -13.88 -15.06 18.01
N CYS A 189 -13.41 -13.93 18.55
CA CYS A 189 -14.29 -13.03 19.30
C CYS A 189 -15.11 -12.09 18.40
N ALA A 190 -14.82 -12.04 17.09
CA ALA A 190 -15.62 -11.29 16.13
C ALA A 190 -16.50 -12.25 15.34
N GLN A 191 -17.82 -12.14 15.51
CA GLN A 191 -18.79 -12.97 14.77
C GLN A 191 -18.73 -12.71 13.26
N ASN A 192 -18.27 -11.52 12.83
CA ASN A 192 -18.12 -11.15 11.41
C ASN A 192 -16.88 -10.27 11.16
N PRO A 193 -15.67 -10.84 11.08
CA PRO A 193 -14.42 -10.08 10.95
C PRO A 193 -14.36 -9.24 9.65
N ARG A 194 -15.06 -9.65 8.59
CA ARG A 194 -15.11 -8.96 7.29
C ARG A 194 -15.86 -7.62 7.36
N ALA A 195 -16.93 -7.55 8.16
CA ALA A 195 -17.74 -6.35 8.32
C ALA A 195 -16.97 -5.26 9.09
N VAL A 196 -16.26 -5.67 10.15
CA VAL A 196 -15.35 -4.80 10.91
C VAL A 196 -14.24 -4.28 10.00
N LEU A 197 -13.64 -5.15 9.19
CA LEU A 197 -12.59 -4.77 8.26
C LEU A 197 -13.08 -3.77 7.20
N SER A 198 -14.28 -3.98 6.64
CA SER A 198 -14.93 -3.03 5.71
C SER A 198 -15.07 -1.64 6.34
N PHE A 199 -15.58 -1.57 7.57
CA PHE A 199 -15.74 -0.32 8.29
C PHE A 199 -14.39 0.38 8.53
N CYS A 200 -13.39 -0.35 9.03
CA CYS A 200 -12.06 0.20 9.26
C CYS A 200 -11.43 0.71 7.95
N PHE A 201 -11.49 -0.05 6.85
CA PHE A 201 -10.99 0.41 5.56
C PHE A 201 -11.77 1.58 5.00
N GLY A 202 -13.08 1.69 5.26
CA GLY A 202 -13.88 2.85 4.87
C GLY A 202 -13.39 4.13 5.53
N ILE A 203 -13.18 4.12 6.85
CA ILE A 203 -12.61 5.26 7.59
C ILE A 203 -11.21 5.59 7.09
N LEU A 204 -10.38 4.56 6.92
CA LEU A 204 -9.01 4.69 6.45
C LEU A 204 -8.96 5.30 5.04
N SER A 205 -9.86 4.88 4.16
CA SER A 205 -10.01 5.42 2.81
C SER A 205 -10.35 6.91 2.87
N MET A 206 -11.32 7.30 3.68
CA MET A 206 -11.72 8.69 3.85
C MET A 206 -10.57 9.57 4.38
N LEU A 207 -9.77 9.06 5.33
CA LEU A 207 -8.57 9.75 5.81
C LEU A 207 -7.47 9.83 4.73
N SER A 208 -7.30 8.78 3.92
CA SER A 208 -6.28 8.74 2.86
C SER A 208 -6.63 9.62 1.68
N SER A 209 -7.90 10.00 1.51
CA SER A 209 -8.32 10.88 0.43
C SER A 209 -7.66 12.26 0.50
N PHE A 210 -7.36 12.76 1.70
CA PHE A 210 -6.59 13.99 1.89
C PHE A 210 -5.15 13.89 1.39
N ALA A 211 -4.60 12.68 1.35
CA ALA A 211 -3.24 12.36 0.94
C ALA A 211 -3.15 11.84 -0.51
N GLY A 212 -4.27 11.71 -1.24
CA GLY A 212 -4.29 11.30 -2.64
C GLY A 212 -4.01 9.81 -2.93
N SER A 213 -3.78 8.97 -1.92
CA SER A 213 -3.34 7.56 -2.10
C SER A 213 -4.37 6.50 -1.66
N GLY A 214 -5.59 6.92 -1.36
CA GLY A 214 -6.63 6.07 -0.76
C GLY A 214 -7.43 5.14 -1.67
N LEU A 215 -7.10 5.10 -2.96
CA LEU A 215 -7.95 4.46 -3.96
C LEU A 215 -8.08 2.95 -3.70
N TRP A 216 -6.95 2.27 -3.52
CA TRP A 216 -6.93 0.83 -3.29
C TRP A 216 -7.57 0.44 -1.95
N VAL A 217 -7.39 1.26 -0.92
CA VAL A 217 -8.02 1.06 0.39
C VAL A 217 -9.53 1.22 0.29
N GLY A 218 -10.01 2.23 -0.44
CA GLY A 218 -11.44 2.44 -0.72
C GLY A 218 -12.06 1.30 -1.52
N VAL A 219 -11.38 0.83 -2.57
CA VAL A 219 -11.84 -0.33 -3.36
C VAL A 219 -11.92 -1.58 -2.47
N CYS A 220 -10.93 -1.82 -1.61
CA CYS A 220 -10.97 -2.92 -0.65
C CYS A 220 -12.13 -2.77 0.34
N ALA A 221 -12.41 -1.57 0.86
CA ALA A 221 -13.55 -1.30 1.73
C ALA A 221 -14.87 -1.69 1.07
N VAL A 222 -15.07 -1.27 -0.19
CA VAL A 222 -16.28 -1.61 -0.95
C VAL A 222 -16.41 -3.11 -1.19
N ILE A 223 -15.32 -3.79 -1.60
CA ILE A 223 -15.33 -5.24 -1.85
C ILE A 223 -15.68 -6.02 -0.58
N PHE A 224 -14.99 -5.75 0.54
CA PHE A 224 -15.27 -6.42 1.82
C PHE A 224 -16.66 -6.06 2.36
N GLY A 225 -17.13 -4.84 2.12
CA GLY A 225 -18.47 -4.39 2.44
C GLY A 225 -19.55 -5.18 1.72
N ILE A 226 -19.42 -5.36 0.40
CA ILE A 226 -20.38 -6.15 -0.41
C ILE A 226 -20.37 -7.61 0.05
N LEU A 227 -19.20 -8.20 0.27
CA LEU A 227 -19.08 -9.60 0.69
C LEU A 227 -19.69 -9.86 2.06
N SER A 228 -19.46 -8.96 3.02
CA SER A 228 -20.04 -9.06 4.35
C SER A 228 -21.55 -8.77 4.35
N TYR A 229 -22.03 -7.84 3.53
CA TYR A 229 -23.46 -7.57 3.38
C TYR A 229 -24.24 -8.80 2.89
N GLN A 230 -23.72 -9.50 1.87
CA GLN A 230 -24.35 -10.73 1.36
C GLN A 230 -24.42 -11.84 2.43
N GLU A 231 -23.38 -11.96 3.24
CA GLU A 231 -23.30 -12.94 4.32
C GLU A 231 -24.28 -12.62 5.45
N LEU A 232 -24.29 -11.37 5.91
CA LEU A 232 -25.17 -10.89 6.98
C LEU A 232 -26.64 -10.93 6.58
N LYS A 233 -26.96 -10.63 5.31
CA LYS A 233 -28.32 -10.75 4.78
C LYS A 233 -28.81 -12.20 4.78
N ARG A 234 -27.92 -13.16 4.51
CA ARG A 234 -28.25 -14.60 4.53
C ARG A 234 -28.47 -15.12 5.95
N GLU A 235 -27.73 -14.56 6.92
CA GLU A 235 -27.80 -14.95 8.33
C GLU A 235 -28.83 -14.13 9.13
N ASN A 236 -29.56 -13.23 8.47
CA ASN A 236 -30.53 -12.31 9.08
C ASN A 236 -29.94 -11.50 10.26
N ALA A 237 -28.66 -11.16 10.15
CA ALA A 237 -27.88 -10.44 11.17
C ALA A 237 -27.78 -8.94 10.82
N PRO A 238 -27.58 -8.05 11.80
CA PRO A 238 -27.47 -6.61 11.55
C PRO A 238 -26.23 -6.29 10.69
N ALA A 239 -26.47 -5.75 9.49
CA ALA A 239 -25.44 -5.44 8.50
C ALA A 239 -24.87 -4.00 8.60
N LEU A 240 -25.00 -3.36 9.76
CA LEU A 240 -24.68 -1.94 9.95
C LEU A 240 -23.23 -1.60 9.57
N PHE A 241 -22.27 -2.33 10.11
CA PHE A 241 -20.83 -2.09 9.84
C PHE A 241 -20.47 -2.27 8.37
N ALA A 242 -21.10 -3.23 7.68
CA ALA A 242 -20.87 -3.46 6.26
C ALA A 242 -21.37 -2.29 5.41
N ILE A 243 -22.59 -1.80 5.68
CA ILE A 243 -23.19 -0.67 4.96
C ILE A 243 -22.38 0.62 5.19
N LEU A 244 -22.00 0.91 6.43
CA LEU A 244 -21.18 2.07 6.77
C LEU A 244 -19.82 2.02 6.04
N GLY A 245 -19.17 0.85 6.01
CA GLY A 245 -17.91 0.68 5.30
C GLY A 245 -18.02 0.93 3.80
N ILE A 246 -19.11 0.50 3.15
CA ILE A 246 -19.37 0.78 1.72
C ILE A 246 -19.53 2.29 1.50
N ILE A 247 -20.31 2.97 2.33
CA ILE A 247 -20.58 4.41 2.20
C ILE A 247 -19.29 5.21 2.36
N PHE A 248 -18.55 4.97 3.45
CA PHE A 248 -17.30 5.69 3.70
C PHE A 248 -16.22 5.36 2.67
N GLY A 249 -16.14 4.11 2.19
CA GLY A 249 -15.24 3.72 1.11
C GLY A 249 -15.57 4.41 -0.21
N ALA A 250 -16.85 4.46 -0.59
CA ALA A 250 -17.29 5.15 -1.81
C ALA A 250 -17.04 6.66 -1.73
N LEU A 251 -17.36 7.28 -0.59
CA LEU A 251 -17.10 8.69 -0.33
C LEU A 251 -15.59 9.00 -0.40
N GLY A 252 -14.75 8.14 0.18
CA GLY A 252 -13.31 8.26 0.12
C GLY A 252 -12.79 8.24 -1.33
N ILE A 253 -13.27 7.32 -2.16
CA ILE A 253 -12.92 7.26 -3.59
C ILE A 253 -13.35 8.54 -4.32
N ILE A 254 -14.58 9.03 -4.09
CA ILE A 254 -15.09 10.27 -4.71
C ILE A 254 -14.22 11.46 -4.30
N MET A 255 -13.87 11.58 -3.02
CA MET A 255 -13.02 12.67 -2.52
C MET A 255 -11.63 12.69 -3.15
N ILE A 256 -11.05 11.53 -3.47
CA ILE A 256 -9.73 11.45 -4.12
C ILE A 256 -9.74 12.12 -5.49
N PHE A 257 -10.81 11.96 -6.26
CA PHE A 257 -10.92 12.61 -7.57
C PHE A 257 -11.35 14.07 -7.46
N LEU A 258 -12.15 14.41 -6.45
CA LEU A 258 -12.73 15.74 -6.28
C LEU A 258 -11.75 16.76 -5.68
N LEU A 259 -10.91 16.35 -4.71
CA LEU A 259 -9.96 17.25 -4.04
C LEU A 259 -8.90 17.87 -4.98
N PRO A 260 -8.25 17.12 -5.89
CA PRO A 260 -7.30 17.70 -6.85
C PRO A 260 -7.96 18.70 -7.81
N VAL A 261 -9.21 18.44 -8.22
CA VAL A 261 -9.98 19.32 -9.11
C VAL A 261 -10.29 20.64 -8.41
N ILE A 262 -10.73 20.59 -7.15
CA ILE A 262 -10.95 21.79 -6.32
C ILE A 262 -9.63 22.54 -6.11
N GLY A 263 -8.53 21.83 -5.80
CA GLY A 263 -7.22 22.43 -5.62
C GLY A 263 -6.73 23.20 -6.85
N LEU A 264 -6.89 22.60 -8.04
CA LEU A 264 -6.58 23.26 -9.32
C LEU A 264 -7.47 24.47 -9.58
N ALA A 265 -8.78 24.38 -9.32
CA ALA A 265 -9.71 25.48 -9.49
C ALA A 265 -9.39 26.68 -8.58
N VAL A 266 -9.04 26.41 -7.31
CA VAL A 266 -8.62 27.45 -6.35
C VAL A 266 -7.31 28.10 -6.79
N PHE A 267 -6.33 27.31 -7.24
CA PHE A 267 -5.03 27.83 -7.70
C PHE A 267 -5.18 28.70 -8.95
N GLN A 268 -6.00 28.28 -9.92
CA GLN A 268 -6.31 29.08 -11.10
C GLN A 268 -7.03 30.37 -10.72
N GLY A 269 -8.01 30.31 -9.82
CA GLY A 269 -8.71 31.49 -9.30
C GLY A 269 -7.76 32.52 -8.67
N HIS A 270 -6.81 32.08 -7.85
CA HIS A 270 -5.79 32.96 -7.27
C HIS A 270 -4.90 33.61 -8.33
N SER A 271 -4.50 32.85 -9.36
CA SER A 271 -3.71 33.39 -10.48
C SER A 271 -4.47 34.43 -11.32
N LEU A 272 -5.79 34.25 -11.47
CA LEU A 272 -6.67 35.19 -12.18
C LEU A 272 -6.89 36.46 -11.38
N ILE A 273 -7.16 36.35 -10.08
CA ILE A 273 -7.28 37.49 -9.17
C ILE A 273 -6.00 38.33 -9.19
N ASN A 274 -4.83 37.70 -9.08
CA ASN A 274 -3.55 38.41 -9.12
C ASN A 274 -3.30 39.12 -10.47
N ARG A 275 -3.71 38.52 -11.60
CA ARG A 275 -3.62 39.19 -12.92
C ARG A 275 -4.53 40.41 -13.01
N ILE A 276 -5.77 40.30 -12.54
CA ILE A 276 -6.74 41.41 -12.54
C ILE A 276 -6.24 42.55 -11.64
N THR A 277 -5.79 42.24 -10.42
CA THR A 277 -5.26 43.23 -9.49
C THR A 277 -4.04 43.97 -10.04
N ASN A 278 -3.09 43.25 -10.64
CA ASN A 278 -1.93 43.88 -11.29
C ASN A 278 -2.33 44.76 -12.47
N SER A 279 -3.30 44.34 -13.29
CA SER A 279 -3.82 45.16 -14.40
C SER A 279 -4.47 46.46 -13.93
N LEU A 280 -5.21 46.41 -12.82
CA LEU A 280 -5.83 47.61 -12.23
C LEU A 280 -4.79 48.56 -11.66
N TYR A 281 -3.76 48.04 -10.97
CA TYR A 281 -2.67 48.85 -10.41
C TYR A 281 -1.85 49.56 -11.49
N THR A 282 -1.54 48.87 -12.60
CA THR A 282 -0.83 49.46 -13.73
C THR A 282 -1.64 50.55 -14.46
N ASN A 283 -2.96 50.43 -14.48
CA ASN A 283 -3.84 51.44 -15.09
C ASN A 283 -4.01 52.68 -14.20
N SER A 284 -4.06 52.53 -12.87
CA SER A 284 -4.11 53.68 -11.95
C SER A 284 -2.83 54.50 -11.94
N THR A 285 -1.66 53.89 -12.17
CA THR A 285 -0.39 54.62 -12.29
C THR A 285 -0.19 55.31 -13.65
N ARG A 286 -1.01 54.97 -14.66
CA ARG A 286 -0.92 55.54 -16.01
C ARG A 286 -1.69 56.85 -16.17
N TYR A 287 -2.59 57.16 -15.24
CA TYR A 287 -3.31 58.42 -15.16
C TYR A 287 -3.17 58.99 -13.74
N PRO A 288 -2.00 59.54 -13.36
CA PRO A 288 -1.94 60.36 -12.16
C PRO A 288 -2.83 61.57 -12.43
N PHE A 289 -3.84 61.75 -11.57
CA PHE A 289 -4.72 62.91 -11.48
C PHE A 289 -4.19 64.16 -12.20
N LEU A 290 -4.82 64.50 -13.33
CA LEU A 290 -4.99 65.90 -13.76
C LEU A 290 -6.04 66.55 -12.86
#